data_AF-A0A8H7QMK5-F1
#
_entry.id   AF-A0A8H7QMK5-F1
#
_cell.length_a   1.000
_cell.length_b   1.000
_cell.length_c   1.000
_cell.angle_alpha   90.00
_cell.angle_beta   90.00
_cell.angle_gamma   90.00
#
_symmetry.space_group_name_H-M   'P 1'
#
loop_
_entity.id
_entity.type
_entity.pdbx_description
1 polymer ?
#
loop_
_entity_poly.entity_id
_entity_poly.type
_entity_poly.pdbx_seq_one_letter_code
_entity_poly.pdbx_strand_id
1 'polypeptide(L)'
;MDTPRKFRIKSPCSTANIGPGFDVLGISLSLYLTIDVEVLKEGKAFEMTYSGEGAKDVPLTPEQNLITKTALYVLSANGISTLPQPLKIHVDNPIPLGRGLGSSGAAVVGGVLLGNALGQLKLSRDRLLDYCLMIERHPDNVAAALMGGFVASYLRELDPKDMEGVPASESLLEIALSQQVPQPPLGIGHYVNLGWAKEIKCIAIVPQFQVATAKARAVLPTQYERQDVVFNFQRLAVLTTALGQSPPNAELIYNAMQDKIHQPYRKTLIPGLPEILSTITYEKYDGLLGICLSGAGPTILALATKNFDDIAQAAMALFKEHGGFDCFYKVLDVVTDGSTCHLDLTRPDVTVPHIAQTTDLNAHPLFQLDRLVNSTTYTSYDAAGDAIQQTIIRDNCTEGTYCDLDGPFTCIDSKPLQSSCQQDRECLSNTCSYNDVCITGPDVFRKIKAWLWGVLGACVIIFVCFILGILWVLHRYQSRKEHEKISKFFGDNEEFAKYAMMNENDSASSFTEIDPNMPLTDGRNSVVYLTTPDYLKSQSLSNKKSSTTALNTQRSNNNSTSRFSTHTPPPLPRANTPDF
;
A
#
# COMPACT_ATOMS: atom_id res chain seq x y z
N MET A 1 29.61 12.19 -31.02
CA MET A 1 28.52 12.84 -30.24
C MET A 1 29.17 13.97 -29.42
N ASP A 2 29.73 14.98 -30.09
CA ASP A 2 30.91 15.72 -29.58
C ASP A 2 30.64 17.14 -29.09
N THR A 3 29.39 17.49 -28.85
CA THR A 3 29.06 18.80 -28.27
C THR A 3 29.09 18.70 -26.75
N PRO A 4 29.87 19.56 -26.06
CA PRO A 4 29.78 19.67 -24.62
C PRO A 4 28.37 20.09 -24.22
N ARG A 5 27.85 19.48 -23.18
CA ARG A 5 26.46 19.65 -22.72
C ARG A 5 26.45 19.74 -21.21
N LYS A 6 25.69 20.70 -20.69
CA LYS A 6 25.42 20.84 -19.26
C LYS A 6 23.93 20.78 -19.02
N PHE A 7 23.50 19.95 -18.08
CA PHE A 7 22.10 19.83 -17.71
C PHE A 7 21.97 19.40 -16.25
N ARG A 8 20.80 19.66 -15.67
CA ARG A 8 20.44 19.27 -14.31
C ARG A 8 19.19 18.44 -14.31
N ILE A 9 19.23 17.30 -13.63
CA ILE A 9 18.05 16.49 -13.32
C ILE A 9 17.63 16.77 -11.89
N LYS A 10 16.33 16.91 -11.67
CA LYS A 10 15.72 17.09 -10.36
C LYS A 10 14.66 16.01 -10.18
N SER A 11 14.81 15.17 -9.14
CA SER A 11 13.85 14.12 -8.81
C SER A 11 13.32 14.34 -7.39
N PRO A 12 12.02 14.57 -7.21
CA PRO A 12 11.43 14.71 -5.89
C PRO A 12 11.49 13.38 -5.13
N CYS A 13 11.48 13.46 -3.81
CA CYS A 13 11.24 12.33 -2.94
C CYS A 13 9.77 11.93 -3.02
N SER A 14 9.45 10.73 -2.55
CA SER A 14 8.08 10.26 -2.56
C SER A 14 7.72 9.52 -1.28
N THR A 15 6.46 9.63 -0.90
CA THR A 15 5.85 8.77 0.12
C THR A 15 4.84 7.85 -0.56
N ALA A 16 4.74 6.63 -0.06
CA ALA A 16 3.93 5.56 -0.64
C ALA A 16 2.93 5.01 0.38
N ASN A 17 1.97 4.22 -0.10
CA ASN A 17 0.88 3.57 0.63
C ASN A 17 -0.18 4.55 1.15
N ILE A 18 0.21 5.63 1.84
CA ILE A 18 -0.68 6.67 2.40
C ILE A 18 -1.88 6.04 3.13
N GLY A 19 -1.61 5.12 4.05
CA GLY A 19 -2.65 4.32 4.70
C GLY A 19 -3.05 3.10 3.86
N PRO A 20 -4.30 2.96 3.40
CA PRO A 20 -4.81 1.76 2.74
C PRO A 20 -4.27 1.53 1.32
N GLY A 21 -3.59 2.49 0.71
CA GLY A 21 -3.15 2.43 -0.69
C GLY A 21 -1.90 1.59 -0.95
N PHE A 22 -1.77 0.45 -0.28
CA PHE A 22 -0.59 -0.42 -0.32
C PHE A 22 -0.16 -0.78 -1.76
N ASP A 23 1.08 -0.47 -2.13
CA ASP A 23 1.67 -0.66 -3.48
C ASP A 23 0.89 0.02 -4.64
N VAL A 24 -0.01 0.95 -4.33
CA VAL A 24 -0.88 1.65 -5.32
C VAL A 24 -0.71 3.16 -5.27
N LEU A 25 -0.82 3.74 -4.07
CA LEU A 25 -0.83 5.18 -3.88
C LEU A 25 0.57 5.73 -3.61
N GLY A 26 0.93 6.83 -4.28
CA GLY A 26 2.17 7.56 -4.07
C GLY A 26 1.97 9.07 -4.13
N ILE A 27 2.72 9.83 -3.33
CA ILE A 27 2.73 11.30 -3.37
C ILE A 27 4.16 11.78 -3.60
N SER A 28 4.32 12.69 -4.55
CA SER A 28 5.57 13.41 -4.83
C SER A 28 5.73 14.60 -3.89
N LEU A 29 6.89 14.73 -3.23
CA LEU A 29 7.11 15.69 -2.15
C LEU A 29 8.30 16.63 -2.43
N SER A 30 8.23 17.85 -1.90
CA SER A 30 9.15 18.97 -2.18
C SER A 30 10.53 18.88 -1.53
N LEU A 31 11.16 17.71 -1.58
CA LEU A 31 12.55 17.45 -1.19
C LEU A 31 13.21 16.69 -2.33
N TYR A 32 14.32 17.18 -2.88
CA TYR A 32 14.78 16.73 -4.19
C TYR A 32 16.17 16.15 -4.14
N LEU A 33 16.36 15.03 -4.85
CA LEU A 33 17.65 14.61 -5.35
C LEU A 33 17.96 15.40 -6.62
N THR A 34 19.16 15.97 -6.72
CA THR A 34 19.61 16.67 -7.92
C THR A 34 20.86 16.01 -8.50
N ILE A 35 20.94 15.99 -9.83
CA ILE A 35 22.07 15.43 -10.58
C ILE A 35 22.51 16.50 -11.57
N ASP A 36 23.66 17.11 -11.30
CA ASP A 36 24.35 18.01 -12.20
C ASP A 36 25.27 17.22 -13.12
N VAL A 37 25.13 17.43 -14.42
CA VAL A 37 25.84 16.65 -15.44
C VAL A 37 26.54 17.57 -16.43
N GLU A 38 27.82 17.29 -16.67
CA GLU A 38 28.62 17.95 -17.68
C GLU A 38 29.29 16.88 -18.57
N VAL A 39 28.90 16.85 -19.85
CA VAL A 39 29.62 16.13 -20.90
C VAL A 39 30.65 17.11 -21.47
N LEU A 40 31.93 16.80 -21.34
CA LEU A 40 33.04 17.69 -21.68
C LEU A 40 33.67 17.29 -23.03
N LYS A 41 34.51 18.17 -23.59
CA LYS A 41 35.34 17.82 -24.76
C LYS A 41 36.64 17.13 -24.36
N GLU A 42 37.23 17.56 -23.25
CA GLU A 42 38.51 17.09 -22.73
C GLU A 42 38.42 17.00 -21.19
N GLY A 43 39.19 16.09 -20.58
CA GLY A 43 39.19 15.88 -19.13
C GLY A 43 39.32 14.41 -18.75
N LYS A 44 39.11 14.11 -17.46
CA LYS A 44 39.04 12.72 -16.96
C LYS A 44 37.86 11.99 -17.59
N ALA A 45 38.06 10.72 -17.97
CA ALA A 45 37.01 9.88 -18.56
C ALA A 45 35.69 9.93 -17.76
N PHE A 46 35.78 9.83 -16.44
CA PHE A 46 34.63 9.92 -15.53
C PHE A 46 35.03 10.56 -14.19
N GLU A 47 34.21 11.48 -13.69
CA GLU A 47 34.32 12.09 -12.36
C GLU A 47 32.94 12.18 -11.72
N MET A 48 32.75 11.54 -10.56
CA MET A 48 31.50 11.62 -9.79
C MET A 48 31.78 12.13 -8.38
N THR A 49 30.91 13.01 -7.90
CA THR A 49 30.89 13.50 -6.51
C THR A 49 29.48 13.39 -5.94
N TYR A 50 29.38 13.28 -4.61
CA TYR A 50 28.11 13.10 -3.92
C TYR A 50 28.07 13.95 -2.63
N SER A 51 26.96 14.66 -2.40
CA SER A 51 26.67 15.40 -1.16
C SER A 51 25.31 15.02 -0.59
N GLY A 52 25.11 15.31 0.70
CA GLY A 52 23.86 15.03 1.42
C GLY A 52 23.90 13.75 2.26
N GLU A 53 22.73 13.11 2.38
CA GLU A 53 22.53 11.93 3.23
C GLU A 53 23.29 10.71 2.69
N GLY A 54 24.04 10.05 3.59
CA GLY A 54 24.82 8.85 3.27
C GLY A 54 26.01 9.07 2.34
N ALA A 55 26.45 10.31 2.10
CA ALA A 55 27.51 10.64 1.15
C ALA A 55 28.83 9.86 1.34
N LYS A 56 29.11 9.39 2.56
CA LYS A 56 30.29 8.59 2.89
C LYS A 56 30.20 7.13 2.41
N ASP A 57 28.99 6.61 2.30
CA ASP A 57 28.72 5.19 2.08
C ASP A 57 28.25 4.90 0.64
N VAL A 58 27.93 5.93 -0.14
CA VAL A 58 27.49 5.79 -1.53
C VAL A 58 28.69 5.55 -2.44
N PRO A 59 28.74 4.45 -3.21
CA PRO A 59 29.79 4.21 -4.19
C PRO A 59 29.83 5.31 -5.25
N LEU A 60 31.01 5.74 -5.67
CA LEU A 60 31.20 6.78 -6.69
C LEU A 60 31.67 6.23 -8.05
N THR A 61 31.88 4.91 -8.14
CA THR A 61 32.24 4.25 -9.40
C THR A 61 31.00 3.97 -10.24
N PRO A 62 31.05 4.15 -11.58
CA PRO A 62 29.92 3.94 -12.47
C PRO A 62 29.23 2.58 -12.32
N GLU A 63 30.02 1.54 -12.04
CA GLU A 63 29.58 0.14 -12.00
C GLU A 63 28.86 -0.22 -10.68
N GLN A 64 29.05 0.59 -9.63
CA GLN A 64 28.50 0.33 -8.30
C GLN A 64 27.39 1.32 -7.91
N ASN A 65 27.43 2.55 -8.43
CA ASN A 65 26.43 3.56 -8.09
C ASN A 65 25.07 3.29 -8.78
N LEU A 66 23.98 3.28 -8.01
CA LEU A 66 22.64 2.96 -8.52
C LEU A 66 22.21 3.88 -9.68
N ILE A 67 22.52 5.17 -9.61
CA ILE A 67 22.12 6.16 -10.63
C ILE A 67 22.83 5.87 -11.95
N THR A 68 24.14 5.62 -11.91
CA THR A 68 24.93 5.34 -13.11
C THR A 68 24.68 3.94 -13.67
N LYS A 69 24.48 2.92 -12.82
CA LYS A 69 24.04 1.58 -13.26
C LYS A 69 22.70 1.65 -13.98
N THR A 70 21.76 2.44 -13.45
CA THR A 70 20.46 2.66 -14.07
C THR A 70 20.58 3.40 -15.41
N ALA A 71 21.42 4.44 -15.47
CA ALA A 71 21.67 5.15 -16.72
C ALA A 71 22.32 4.24 -17.78
N LEU A 72 23.29 3.41 -17.38
CA LEU A 72 23.92 2.41 -18.24
C LEU A 72 22.89 1.38 -18.73
N TYR A 73 21.98 0.92 -17.89
CA TYR A 73 20.89 0.06 -18.32
C TYR A 73 20.06 0.69 -19.45
N VAL A 74 19.60 1.94 -19.27
CA VAL A 74 18.82 2.65 -20.30
C VAL A 74 19.62 2.82 -21.59
N LEU A 75 20.91 3.17 -21.50
CA LEU A 75 21.78 3.32 -22.65
C LEU A 75 21.99 1.98 -23.39
N SER A 76 22.36 0.93 -22.66
CA SER A 76 22.65 -0.39 -23.21
C SER A 76 21.43 -1.02 -23.88
N ALA A 77 20.24 -0.87 -23.29
CA ALA A 77 18.99 -1.30 -23.90
C ALA A 77 18.69 -0.59 -25.23
N ASN A 78 19.27 0.60 -25.45
CA ASN A 78 19.14 1.40 -26.67
C ASN A 78 20.42 1.39 -27.53
N GLY A 79 21.27 0.38 -27.38
CA GLY A 79 22.44 0.16 -28.24
C GLY A 79 23.65 1.04 -27.93
N ILE A 80 23.68 1.72 -26.78
CA ILE A 80 24.81 2.53 -26.32
C ILE A 80 25.47 1.82 -25.13
N SER A 81 26.61 1.18 -25.36
CA SER A 81 27.24 0.28 -24.37
C SER A 81 28.03 0.99 -23.26
N THR A 82 28.26 2.29 -23.37
CA THR A 82 29.08 3.05 -22.41
C THR A 82 28.48 4.42 -22.12
N LEU A 83 28.79 4.96 -20.94
CA LEU A 83 28.55 6.37 -20.66
C LEU A 83 29.37 7.24 -21.64
N PRO A 84 28.84 8.37 -22.11
CA PRO A 84 29.65 9.37 -22.83
C PRO A 84 30.86 9.78 -21.99
N GLN A 85 31.98 10.07 -22.65
CA GLN A 85 33.21 10.51 -21.99
C GLN A 85 33.83 11.68 -22.78
N PRO A 86 34.52 12.64 -22.12
CA PRO A 86 34.65 12.80 -20.67
C PRO A 86 33.33 13.25 -20.00
N LEU A 87 33.02 12.69 -18.82
CA LEU A 87 31.77 12.94 -18.09
C LEU A 87 32.01 13.30 -16.62
N LYS A 88 31.39 14.40 -16.20
CA LYS A 88 31.37 14.84 -14.81
C LYS A 88 29.94 14.83 -14.26
N ILE A 89 29.75 14.23 -13.09
CA ILE A 89 28.48 14.15 -12.39
C ILE A 89 28.67 14.66 -10.95
N HIS A 90 27.76 15.52 -10.50
CA HIS A 90 27.61 15.84 -9.08
C HIS A 90 26.18 15.50 -8.65
N VAL A 91 26.04 14.68 -7.61
CA VAL A 91 24.75 14.33 -7.01
C VAL A 91 24.62 15.01 -5.67
N ASP A 92 23.54 15.73 -5.46
CA ASP A 92 23.14 16.22 -4.14
C ASP A 92 21.83 15.56 -3.72
N ASN A 93 21.86 14.79 -2.64
CA ASN A 93 20.72 14.02 -2.16
C ASN A 93 20.45 14.28 -0.67
N PRO A 94 19.57 15.23 -0.33
CA PRO A 94 19.12 15.47 1.03
C PRO A 94 18.01 14.49 1.49
N ILE A 95 17.59 13.54 0.65
CA ILE A 95 16.50 12.60 0.96
C ILE A 95 17.03 11.49 1.88
N PRO A 96 16.47 11.30 3.08
CA PRO A 96 16.95 10.32 4.04
C PRO A 96 16.93 8.88 3.48
N LEU A 97 18.11 8.25 3.41
CA LEU A 97 18.26 6.89 2.88
C LEU A 97 17.66 5.85 3.82
N GLY A 98 17.00 4.83 3.25
CA GLY A 98 16.48 3.68 4.00
C GLY A 98 15.39 4.02 5.04
N ARG A 99 14.71 5.17 4.87
CA ARG A 99 13.78 5.71 5.88
C ARG A 99 12.33 5.88 5.43
N GLY A 100 11.97 5.41 4.24
CA GLY A 100 10.58 5.43 3.77
C GLY A 100 10.14 6.72 3.06
N LEU A 101 11.08 7.57 2.62
CA LEU A 101 10.84 8.77 1.80
C LEU A 101 11.24 8.58 0.32
N GLY A 102 11.22 7.35 -0.19
CA GLY A 102 11.38 7.10 -1.63
C GLY A 102 12.76 7.49 -2.20
N SER A 103 13.83 7.53 -1.38
CA SER A 103 15.17 7.91 -1.85
C SER A 103 15.70 6.97 -2.95
N SER A 104 15.41 5.66 -2.86
CA SER A 104 15.72 4.69 -3.93
C SER A 104 14.96 5.00 -5.22
N GLY A 105 13.62 5.18 -5.13
CA GLY A 105 12.80 5.53 -6.28
C GLY A 105 13.25 6.82 -6.96
N ALA A 106 13.61 7.86 -6.20
CA ALA A 106 14.17 9.10 -6.73
C ALA A 106 15.52 8.88 -7.44
N ALA A 107 16.40 8.01 -6.91
CA ALA A 107 17.66 7.66 -7.54
C ALA A 107 17.47 6.83 -8.83
N VAL A 108 16.52 5.89 -8.85
CA VAL A 108 16.15 5.11 -10.05
C VAL A 108 15.60 6.03 -11.13
N VAL A 109 14.61 6.88 -10.80
CA VAL A 109 14.04 7.84 -11.75
C VAL A 109 15.12 8.81 -12.26
N GLY A 110 15.98 9.31 -11.37
CA GLY A 110 17.11 10.16 -11.73
C GLY A 110 18.09 9.48 -12.68
N GLY A 111 18.41 8.20 -12.45
CA GLY A 111 19.26 7.40 -13.33
C GLY A 111 18.62 7.12 -14.70
N VAL A 112 17.31 6.88 -14.74
CA VAL A 112 16.59 6.66 -16.00
C VAL A 112 16.58 7.93 -16.84
N LEU A 113 16.31 9.09 -16.21
CA LEU A 113 16.42 10.39 -16.86
C LEU A 113 17.84 10.70 -17.31
N LEU A 114 18.85 10.33 -16.52
CA LEU A 114 20.25 10.48 -16.87
C LEU A 114 20.60 9.69 -18.14
N GLY A 115 20.20 8.42 -18.22
CA GLY A 115 20.40 7.60 -19.42
C GLY A 115 19.70 8.17 -20.64
N ASN A 116 18.44 8.60 -20.49
CA ASN A 116 17.67 9.24 -21.55
C ASN A 116 18.35 10.52 -22.08
N ALA A 117 18.83 11.38 -21.18
CA ALA A 117 19.49 12.64 -21.53
C ALA A 117 20.89 12.44 -22.12
N LEU A 118 21.70 11.53 -21.57
CA LEU A 118 23.03 11.21 -22.09
C LEU A 118 22.95 10.62 -23.49
N GLY A 119 22.04 9.66 -23.70
CA GLY A 119 21.80 8.99 -24.97
C GLY A 119 20.98 9.81 -25.97
N GLN A 120 20.42 10.95 -25.56
CA GLN A 120 19.55 11.80 -26.38
C GLN A 120 18.36 11.02 -26.97
N LEU A 121 17.82 10.08 -26.20
CA LEU A 121 16.85 9.09 -26.66
C LEU A 121 15.43 9.66 -26.83
N LYS A 122 15.14 10.78 -26.16
CA LYS A 122 13.83 11.48 -26.20
C LYS A 122 12.66 10.56 -25.87
N LEU A 123 12.84 9.65 -24.91
CA LEU A 123 11.79 8.74 -24.45
C LEU A 123 10.63 9.51 -23.80
N SER A 124 9.40 9.05 -24.02
CA SER A 124 8.21 9.57 -23.34
C SER A 124 8.22 9.24 -21.85
N ARG A 125 7.44 9.96 -21.02
CA ARG A 125 7.34 9.70 -19.58
C ARG A 125 6.84 8.29 -19.28
N ASP A 126 5.86 7.80 -20.03
CA ASP A 126 5.36 6.43 -19.87
C ASP A 126 6.45 5.41 -20.20
N ARG A 127 7.26 5.68 -21.23
CA ARG A 127 8.38 4.79 -21.54
C ARG A 127 9.48 4.84 -20.47
N LEU A 128 9.74 6.00 -19.89
CA LEU A 128 10.66 6.13 -18.76
C LEU A 128 10.14 5.36 -17.54
N LEU A 129 8.81 5.35 -17.31
CA LEU A 129 8.20 4.56 -16.24
C LEU A 129 8.44 3.06 -16.45
N ASP A 130 8.33 2.53 -17.67
CA ASP A 130 8.65 1.12 -17.95
C ASP A 130 10.09 0.79 -17.53
N TYR A 131 11.07 1.66 -17.86
CA TYR A 131 12.46 1.48 -17.44
C TYR A 131 12.62 1.49 -15.91
N CYS A 132 11.93 2.40 -15.21
CA CYS A 132 11.94 2.44 -13.76
C CYS A 132 11.41 1.13 -13.15
N LEU A 133 10.32 0.59 -13.71
CA LEU A 133 9.63 -0.59 -13.19
C LEU A 133 10.38 -1.90 -13.39
N MET A 134 11.30 -1.94 -14.35
CA MET A 134 12.24 -3.06 -14.50
C MET A 134 13.23 -3.15 -13.33
N ILE A 135 13.49 -2.03 -12.66
CA ILE A 135 14.41 -1.93 -11.52
C ILE A 135 13.63 -1.99 -10.20
N GLU A 136 12.61 -1.13 -10.07
CA GLU A 136 11.77 -1.04 -8.89
C GLU A 136 10.37 -1.56 -9.23
N ARG A 137 10.08 -2.79 -8.84
CA ARG A 137 8.80 -3.47 -9.17
C ARG A 137 7.59 -2.91 -8.40
N HIS A 138 7.74 -1.82 -7.65
CA HIS A 138 6.68 -1.17 -6.91
C HIS A 138 6.40 0.17 -7.60
N PRO A 139 5.20 0.35 -8.18
CA PRO A 139 4.94 1.50 -9.05
C PRO A 139 4.70 2.79 -8.26
N ASP A 140 4.22 2.71 -7.03
CA ASP A 140 3.82 3.84 -6.19
C ASP A 140 4.93 4.91 -6.02
N ASN A 141 6.14 4.51 -5.62
CA ASN A 141 7.24 5.45 -5.39
C ASN A 141 7.79 6.04 -6.69
N VAL A 142 8.02 5.21 -7.71
CA VAL A 142 8.61 5.66 -8.98
C VAL A 142 7.62 6.42 -9.85
N ALA A 143 6.33 6.05 -9.85
CA ALA A 143 5.29 6.80 -10.54
C ALA A 143 5.11 8.18 -9.88
N ALA A 144 5.08 8.26 -8.55
CA ALA A 144 4.98 9.54 -7.85
C ALA A 144 6.20 10.44 -8.14
N ALA A 145 7.42 9.90 -8.00
CA ALA A 145 8.63 10.66 -8.24
C ALA A 145 8.71 11.13 -9.70
N LEU A 146 8.50 10.23 -10.67
CA LEU A 146 8.58 10.55 -12.09
C LEU A 146 7.45 11.47 -12.54
N MET A 147 6.20 11.13 -12.24
CA MET A 147 5.02 11.78 -12.80
C MET A 147 4.59 13.04 -12.05
N GLY A 148 4.79 13.07 -10.73
CA GLY A 148 4.36 14.17 -9.87
C GLY A 148 2.90 14.07 -9.42
N GLY A 149 2.59 14.82 -8.37
CA GLY A 149 1.27 14.91 -7.75
C GLY A 149 1.00 13.80 -6.74
N PHE A 150 -0.29 13.55 -6.54
CA PHE A 150 -0.80 12.40 -5.81
C PHE A 150 -1.30 11.39 -6.84
N VAL A 151 -0.65 10.23 -6.93
CA VAL A 151 -0.90 9.25 -7.99
C VAL A 151 -1.44 7.95 -7.44
N ALA A 152 -2.34 7.32 -8.20
CA ALA A 152 -2.63 5.90 -8.07
C ALA A 152 -2.00 5.17 -9.26
N SER A 153 -1.37 4.03 -9.01
CA SER A 153 -0.66 3.26 -10.02
C SER A 153 -0.89 1.76 -9.88
N TYR A 154 -0.77 1.04 -10.99
CA TYR A 154 -0.84 -0.42 -11.01
C TYR A 154 0.06 -0.98 -12.12
N LEU A 155 0.37 -2.28 -12.02
CA LEU A 155 1.12 -3.00 -13.03
C LEU A 155 0.19 -3.84 -13.89
N ARG A 156 0.42 -3.86 -15.20
CA ARG A 156 -0.19 -4.84 -16.10
C ARG A 156 0.37 -6.23 -15.78
N GLU A 157 -0.47 -7.25 -15.84
CA GLU A 157 0.02 -8.63 -15.85
C GLU A 157 0.85 -8.88 -17.13
N LEU A 158 2.12 -9.22 -16.94
CA LEU A 158 3.03 -9.51 -18.03
C LEU A 158 2.88 -10.96 -18.46
N ASP A 159 2.70 -11.19 -19.76
CA ASP A 159 2.67 -12.53 -20.32
C ASP A 159 4.05 -13.20 -20.18
N PRO A 160 4.13 -14.54 -20.15
CA PRO A 160 5.43 -15.24 -20.10
C PRO A 160 6.40 -14.82 -21.21
N LYS A 161 5.88 -14.38 -22.37
CA LYS A 161 6.67 -13.83 -23.49
C LYS A 161 7.29 -12.47 -23.17
N ASP A 162 6.58 -11.62 -22.44
CA ASP A 162 7.08 -10.30 -22.00
C ASP A 162 8.22 -10.45 -20.98
N MET A 163 8.23 -11.57 -20.25
CA MET A 163 9.25 -11.90 -19.24
C MET A 163 10.43 -12.70 -19.80
N GLU A 164 10.38 -13.12 -21.07
CA GLU A 164 11.42 -13.92 -21.67
C GLU A 164 12.73 -13.11 -21.77
N GLY A 165 13.80 -13.63 -21.15
CA GLY A 165 15.10 -12.96 -21.14
C GLY A 165 15.21 -11.78 -20.17
N VAL A 166 14.15 -11.42 -19.43
CA VAL A 166 14.18 -10.38 -18.39
C VAL A 166 14.73 -10.96 -17.08
N PRO A 167 15.95 -10.59 -16.66
CA PRO A 167 16.51 -11.06 -15.39
C PRO A 167 15.82 -10.42 -14.18
N ALA A 168 16.12 -10.93 -12.98
CA ALA A 168 15.74 -10.25 -11.72
C ALA A 168 16.31 -8.83 -11.68
N SER A 169 15.63 -7.88 -11.02
CA SER A 169 15.99 -6.45 -11.08
C SER A 169 17.42 -6.15 -10.61
N GLU A 170 17.88 -6.83 -9.55
CA GLU A 170 19.27 -6.71 -9.07
C GLU A 170 20.27 -7.22 -10.12
N SER A 171 19.97 -8.37 -10.71
CA SER A 171 20.76 -8.98 -11.79
C SER A 171 20.72 -8.16 -13.09
N LEU A 172 19.61 -7.46 -13.37
CA LEU A 172 19.47 -6.60 -14.56
C LEU A 172 20.53 -5.50 -14.58
N LEU A 173 20.71 -4.84 -13.43
CA LEU A 173 21.70 -3.78 -13.29
C LEU A 173 23.15 -4.31 -13.33
N GLU A 174 23.38 -5.58 -13.01
CA GLU A 174 24.69 -6.23 -13.16
C GLU A 174 24.95 -6.63 -14.62
N ILE A 175 23.94 -7.16 -15.31
CA ILE A 175 24.02 -7.56 -16.73
C ILE A 175 24.23 -6.34 -17.63
N ALA A 176 23.64 -5.20 -17.29
CA ALA A 176 23.80 -3.94 -18.03
C ALA A 176 25.26 -3.48 -18.19
N LEU A 177 26.16 -3.98 -17.36
CA LEU A 177 27.59 -3.67 -17.41
C LEU A 177 28.38 -4.58 -18.37
N SER A 178 27.79 -5.68 -18.85
CA SER A 178 28.53 -6.76 -19.53
C SER A 178 27.92 -7.29 -20.82
N GLN A 179 26.65 -7.04 -21.13
CA GLN A 179 25.96 -7.62 -22.30
C GLN A 179 24.88 -6.71 -22.92
N GLN A 180 24.32 -7.15 -24.04
CA GLN A 180 23.17 -6.54 -24.71
C GLN A 180 21.90 -6.78 -23.88
N VAL A 181 21.37 -5.71 -23.29
CA VAL A 181 20.27 -5.81 -22.32
C VAL A 181 18.91 -5.82 -23.03
N PRO A 182 17.94 -6.66 -22.61
CA PRO A 182 16.60 -6.60 -23.16
C PRO A 182 15.96 -5.23 -22.95
N GLN A 183 15.18 -4.80 -23.94
CA GLN A 183 14.27 -3.68 -23.80
C GLN A 183 13.17 -4.03 -22.79
N PRO A 184 12.73 -3.08 -21.94
CA PRO A 184 11.53 -3.29 -21.13
C PRO A 184 10.33 -3.62 -22.02
N PRO A 185 9.40 -4.50 -21.61
CA PRO A 185 8.07 -4.55 -22.19
C PRO A 185 7.42 -3.15 -22.22
N LEU A 186 6.49 -2.93 -23.16
CA LEU A 186 5.76 -1.67 -23.26
C LEU A 186 4.54 -1.70 -22.33
N GLY A 187 4.30 -0.58 -21.64
CA GLY A 187 3.11 -0.41 -20.81
C GLY A 187 3.09 -1.37 -19.62
N ILE A 188 4.19 -1.42 -18.88
CA ILE A 188 4.31 -2.21 -17.64
C ILE A 188 3.47 -1.55 -16.55
N GLY A 189 3.64 -0.24 -16.38
CA GLY A 189 2.97 0.55 -15.36
C GLY A 189 1.92 1.48 -15.92
N HIS A 190 0.82 1.59 -15.21
CA HIS A 190 -0.23 2.55 -15.48
C HIS A 190 -0.43 3.43 -14.25
N TYR A 191 -0.81 4.68 -14.47
CA TYR A 191 -1.06 5.62 -13.39
C TYR A 191 -2.18 6.59 -13.75
N VAL A 192 -2.73 7.23 -12.72
CA VAL A 192 -3.63 8.37 -12.81
C VAL A 192 -3.24 9.40 -11.75
N ASN A 193 -3.33 10.68 -12.09
CA ASN A 193 -3.17 11.76 -11.13
C ASN A 193 -4.51 12.02 -10.44
N LEU A 194 -4.49 12.04 -9.12
CA LEU A 194 -5.65 12.24 -8.26
C LEU A 194 -5.73 13.70 -7.81
N GLY A 195 -6.91 14.13 -7.40
CA GLY A 195 -7.10 15.47 -6.85
C GLY A 195 -6.33 15.65 -5.54
N TRP A 196 -5.77 16.84 -5.34
CA TRP A 196 -5.10 17.23 -4.09
C TRP A 196 -5.54 18.63 -3.68
N ALA A 197 -6.11 18.75 -2.47
CA ALA A 197 -6.46 20.03 -1.87
C ALA A 197 -5.19 20.79 -1.45
N LYS A 198 -5.03 22.02 -1.95
CA LYS A 198 -3.80 22.82 -1.79
C LYS A 198 -3.52 23.22 -0.34
N GLU A 199 -4.55 23.18 0.50
CA GLU A 199 -4.48 23.43 1.94
C GLU A 199 -3.75 22.31 2.69
N ILE A 200 -3.65 21.11 2.11
CA ILE A 200 -3.01 19.95 2.75
C ILE A 200 -1.50 20.01 2.55
N LYS A 201 -0.76 19.93 3.66
CA LYS A 201 0.69 19.75 3.72
C LYS A 201 1.05 18.38 4.27
N CYS A 202 2.21 17.87 3.86
CA CYS A 202 2.75 16.59 4.29
C CYS A 202 3.86 16.79 5.31
N ILE A 203 3.65 16.34 6.55
CA ILE A 203 4.66 16.36 7.60
C ILE A 203 5.36 15.01 7.62
N ALA A 204 6.63 14.97 7.22
CA ALA A 204 7.47 13.78 7.30
C ALA A 204 8.26 13.80 8.61
N ILE A 205 7.89 12.95 9.57
CA ILE A 205 8.61 12.78 10.85
C ILE A 205 9.58 11.59 10.72
N VAL A 206 10.87 11.89 10.75
CA VAL A 206 11.95 10.96 10.42
C VAL A 206 12.77 10.61 11.66
N PRO A 207 12.62 9.39 12.21
CA PRO A 207 13.48 8.93 13.29
C PRO A 207 14.86 8.49 12.77
N GLN A 208 15.90 8.64 13.59
CA GLN A 208 17.29 8.34 13.24
C GLN A 208 17.63 6.84 13.34
N PHE A 209 16.82 5.99 12.72
CA PHE A 209 17.13 4.58 12.48
C PHE A 209 16.58 4.13 11.13
N GLN A 210 16.97 2.93 10.69
CA GLN A 210 16.59 2.39 9.38
C GLN A 210 15.84 1.08 9.53
N VAL A 211 14.90 0.85 8.62
CA VAL A 211 14.21 -0.44 8.45
C VAL A 211 14.41 -0.87 7.02
N ALA A 212 15.05 -2.03 6.82
CA ALA A 212 15.24 -2.57 5.48
C ALA A 212 13.88 -2.91 4.83
N THR A 213 13.65 -2.46 3.59
CA THR A 213 12.41 -2.71 2.85
C THR A 213 12.08 -4.21 2.75
N ALA A 214 13.10 -5.04 2.53
CA ALA A 214 12.94 -6.50 2.50
C ALA A 214 12.38 -7.05 3.83
N LYS A 215 12.88 -6.56 4.97
CA LYS A 215 12.37 -6.93 6.31
C LYS A 215 10.94 -6.44 6.52
N ALA A 216 10.62 -5.23 6.07
CA ALA A 216 9.27 -4.67 6.16
C ALA A 216 8.24 -5.37 5.27
N ARG A 217 8.67 -6.05 4.19
CA ARG A 217 7.81 -6.93 3.39
C ARG A 217 7.72 -8.35 3.97
N ALA A 218 8.79 -8.88 4.55
CA ALA A 218 8.83 -10.22 5.12
C ALA A 218 7.87 -10.42 6.31
N VAL A 219 7.45 -9.35 6.99
CA VAL A 219 6.47 -9.41 8.09
C VAL A 219 5.02 -9.47 7.61
N LEU A 220 4.76 -9.25 6.32
CA LEU A 220 3.40 -9.27 5.77
C LEU A 220 2.91 -10.71 5.61
N PRO A 221 1.65 -11.02 5.96
CA PRO A 221 1.12 -12.36 5.77
C PRO A 221 0.94 -12.67 4.27
N THR A 222 0.93 -13.95 3.95
CA THR A 222 0.66 -14.44 2.58
C THR A 222 -0.83 -14.46 2.25
N GLN A 223 -1.71 -14.35 3.26
CA GLN A 223 -3.16 -14.41 3.13
C GLN A 223 -3.80 -13.39 4.08
N TYR A 224 -4.93 -12.82 3.65
CA TYR A 224 -5.70 -11.85 4.42
C TYR A 224 -7.15 -12.32 4.56
N GLU A 225 -7.79 -11.96 5.67
CA GLU A 225 -9.21 -12.18 5.87
C GLU A 225 -10.02 -11.30 4.91
N ARG A 226 -11.11 -11.85 4.35
CA ARG A 226 -11.98 -11.13 3.41
C ARG A 226 -12.47 -9.80 3.99
N GLN A 227 -12.80 -9.77 5.28
CA GLN A 227 -13.28 -8.55 5.95
C GLN A 227 -12.23 -7.43 5.98
N ASP A 228 -10.94 -7.78 6.07
CA ASP A 228 -9.87 -6.79 6.17
C ASP A 228 -9.50 -6.25 4.78
N VAL A 229 -9.56 -7.09 3.74
CA VAL A 229 -9.45 -6.65 2.35
C VAL A 229 -10.60 -5.73 1.97
N VAL A 230 -11.84 -6.10 2.28
CA VAL A 230 -13.02 -5.26 2.05
C VAL A 230 -12.92 -3.96 2.83
N PHE A 231 -12.48 -4.01 4.08
CA PHE A 231 -12.23 -2.81 4.89
C PHE A 231 -11.28 -1.88 4.13
N ASN A 232 -10.15 -2.39 3.65
CA ASN A 232 -9.12 -1.60 3.00
C ASN A 232 -9.59 -0.96 1.68
N PHE A 233 -10.32 -1.71 0.85
CA PHE A 233 -10.90 -1.19 -0.40
C PHE A 233 -11.90 -0.05 -0.16
N GLN A 234 -12.74 -0.15 0.87
CA GLN A 234 -13.65 0.94 1.22
C GLN A 234 -12.89 2.24 1.54
N ARG A 235 -11.79 2.13 2.30
CA ARG A 235 -10.98 3.28 2.71
C ARG A 235 -10.22 3.86 1.53
N LEU A 236 -9.61 3.01 0.70
CA LEU A 236 -8.93 3.42 -0.52
C LEU A 236 -9.85 4.18 -1.49
N ALA A 237 -11.06 3.66 -1.73
CA ALA A 237 -12.03 4.31 -2.62
C ALA A 237 -12.43 5.70 -2.13
N VAL A 238 -12.63 5.87 -0.82
CA VAL A 238 -12.96 7.16 -0.22
C VAL A 238 -11.75 8.11 -0.21
N LEU A 239 -10.57 7.62 0.18
CA LEU A 239 -9.36 8.42 0.35
C LEU A 239 -8.94 9.15 -0.92
N THR A 240 -8.96 8.44 -2.05
CA THR A 240 -8.58 8.99 -3.37
C THR A 240 -9.43 10.18 -3.81
N THR A 241 -10.67 10.26 -3.34
CA THR A 241 -11.57 11.39 -3.61
C THR A 241 -11.51 12.44 -2.51
N ALA A 242 -11.46 12.03 -1.24
CA ALA A 242 -11.48 12.92 -0.09
C ALA A 242 -10.28 13.88 -0.05
N LEU A 243 -9.09 13.42 -0.43
CA LEU A 243 -7.88 14.27 -0.48
C LEU A 243 -7.94 15.36 -1.56
N GLY A 244 -8.85 15.26 -2.53
CA GLY A 244 -9.07 16.27 -3.56
C GLY A 244 -10.15 17.30 -3.22
N GLN A 245 -10.84 17.18 -2.08
CA GLN A 245 -11.94 18.07 -1.70
C GLN A 245 -11.43 19.28 -0.90
N SER A 246 -11.91 20.47 -1.27
CA SER A 246 -11.65 21.72 -0.55
C SER A 246 -12.98 22.31 -0.05
N PRO A 247 -13.13 22.60 1.26
CA PRO A 247 -12.13 22.40 2.32
C PRO A 247 -11.96 20.90 2.68
N PRO A 248 -10.77 20.46 3.14
CA PRO A 248 -10.54 19.09 3.57
C PRO A 248 -11.40 18.69 4.78
N ASN A 249 -12.02 17.50 4.74
CA ASN A 249 -12.78 16.94 5.85
C ASN A 249 -11.88 16.02 6.70
N ALA A 250 -11.51 16.47 7.90
CA ALA A 250 -10.60 15.76 8.80
C ALA A 250 -11.12 14.38 9.24
N GLU A 251 -12.39 14.29 9.64
CA GLU A 251 -13.00 13.03 10.06
C GLU A 251 -13.03 12.00 8.91
N LEU A 252 -13.41 12.45 7.72
CA LEU A 252 -13.46 11.59 6.53
C LEU A 252 -12.06 11.09 6.14
N ILE A 253 -11.07 12.00 6.07
CA ILE A 253 -9.71 11.66 5.66
C ILE A 253 -9.05 10.76 6.72
N TYR A 254 -9.21 11.05 8.01
CA TYR A 254 -8.59 10.28 9.09
C TYR A 254 -9.08 8.82 9.08
N ASN A 255 -10.39 8.63 8.90
CA ASN A 255 -10.99 7.30 8.80
C ASN A 255 -10.64 6.59 7.48
N ALA A 256 -10.48 7.35 6.38
CA ALA A 256 -10.08 6.83 5.09
C ALA A 256 -8.58 6.48 5.01
N MET A 257 -7.74 6.99 5.91
CA MET A 257 -6.31 6.62 6.01
C MET A 257 -6.04 5.37 6.85
N GLN A 258 -7.07 4.75 7.44
CA GLN A 258 -6.91 3.53 8.22
C GLN A 258 -6.56 2.33 7.33
N ASP A 259 -5.60 1.52 7.78
CA ASP A 259 -5.06 0.38 7.02
C ASP A 259 -5.15 -0.92 7.83
N LYS A 260 -5.45 -2.01 7.11
CA LYS A 260 -5.40 -3.37 7.64
C LYS A 260 -4.49 -4.32 6.86
N ILE A 261 -3.81 -3.84 5.82
CA ILE A 261 -3.01 -4.69 4.94
C ILE A 261 -1.53 -4.70 5.36
N HIS A 262 -0.94 -3.58 5.75
CA HIS A 262 0.52 -3.53 5.98
C HIS A 262 0.93 -2.94 7.33
N GLN A 263 0.28 -1.88 7.80
CA GLN A 263 0.61 -1.22 9.06
C GLN A 263 0.44 -2.12 10.30
N PRO A 264 -0.63 -2.95 10.44
CA PRO A 264 -0.79 -3.81 11.61
C PRO A 264 0.37 -4.78 11.81
N TYR A 265 1.02 -5.18 10.73
CA TYR A 265 2.14 -6.11 10.73
C TYR A 265 3.48 -5.38 10.88
N ARG A 266 3.64 -4.24 10.19
CA ARG A 266 4.86 -3.41 10.24
C ARG A 266 5.07 -2.66 11.55
N LYS A 267 4.03 -2.38 12.33
CA LYS A 267 4.17 -1.70 13.63
C LYS A 267 5.07 -2.42 14.63
N THR A 268 5.27 -3.73 14.46
CA THR A 268 6.21 -4.52 15.28
C THR A 268 7.68 -4.17 15.03
N LEU A 269 7.99 -3.51 13.91
CA LEU A 269 9.35 -3.15 13.51
C LEU A 269 9.76 -1.74 13.97
N ILE A 270 8.80 -0.93 14.42
CA ILE A 270 8.98 0.51 14.64
C ILE A 270 8.50 0.82 16.07
N PRO A 271 9.43 0.96 17.03
CA PRO A 271 9.08 1.32 18.39
C PRO A 271 8.33 2.65 18.45
N GLY A 272 7.24 2.71 19.22
CA GLY A 272 6.38 3.89 19.36
C GLY A 272 5.33 4.07 18.25
N LEU A 273 5.39 3.30 17.14
CA LEU A 273 4.38 3.41 16.09
C LEU A 273 2.94 3.11 16.57
N PRO A 274 2.68 2.05 17.34
CA PRO A 274 1.33 1.77 17.84
C PRO A 274 0.74 2.93 18.64
N GLU A 275 1.55 3.55 19.50
CA GLU A 275 1.17 4.67 20.34
C GLU A 275 0.96 5.94 19.52
N ILE A 276 1.83 6.23 18.56
CA ILE A 276 1.68 7.35 17.62
C ILE A 276 0.33 7.27 16.88
N LEU A 277 0.03 6.11 16.26
CA LEU A 277 -1.18 5.93 15.46
C LEU A 277 -2.47 5.96 16.29
N SER A 278 -2.41 5.59 17.57
CA SER A 278 -3.59 5.55 18.46
C SER A 278 -3.81 6.83 19.25
N THR A 279 -2.77 7.61 19.53
CA THR A 279 -2.85 8.81 20.37
C THR A 279 -2.88 10.12 19.60
N ILE A 280 -2.33 10.17 18.39
CA ILE A 280 -2.32 11.36 17.53
C ILE A 280 -3.52 11.28 16.59
N THR A 281 -4.65 11.76 17.07
CA THR A 281 -5.94 11.73 16.35
C THR A 281 -6.38 13.14 15.94
N TYR A 282 -7.24 13.22 14.92
CA TYR A 282 -7.78 14.49 14.42
C TYR A 282 -8.63 15.24 15.48
N GLU A 283 -9.20 14.51 16.44
CA GLU A 283 -9.98 15.07 17.57
C GLU A 283 -9.07 15.76 18.60
N LYS A 284 -7.86 15.22 18.81
CA LYS A 284 -6.91 15.72 19.81
C LYS A 284 -6.00 16.81 19.25
N TYR A 285 -5.67 16.76 17.97
CA TYR A 285 -4.76 17.69 17.32
C TYR A 285 -5.48 18.45 16.20
N ASP A 286 -5.83 19.71 16.49
CA ASP A 286 -6.45 20.62 15.53
C ASP A 286 -5.56 20.79 14.29
N GLY A 287 -6.16 20.69 13.10
CA GLY A 287 -5.47 20.77 11.82
C GLY A 287 -4.98 19.43 11.27
N LEU A 288 -4.90 18.36 12.07
CA LEU A 288 -4.54 17.03 11.59
C LEU A 288 -5.68 16.43 10.75
N LEU A 289 -5.34 15.88 9.58
CA LEU A 289 -6.26 15.15 8.71
C LEU A 289 -6.05 13.64 8.75
N GLY A 290 -4.82 13.19 8.98
CA GLY A 290 -4.52 11.77 9.10
C GLY A 290 -3.05 11.50 9.32
N ILE A 291 -2.73 10.30 9.82
CA ILE A 291 -1.37 9.90 10.16
C ILE A 291 -1.17 8.43 9.79
N CYS A 292 -0.07 8.12 9.12
CA CYS A 292 0.24 6.78 8.64
C CYS A 292 1.75 6.56 8.52
N LEU A 293 2.14 5.32 8.25
CA LEU A 293 3.51 4.99 7.90
C LEU A 293 3.84 5.51 6.49
N SER A 294 4.99 6.14 6.32
CA SER A 294 5.50 6.54 5.00
C SER A 294 6.18 5.36 4.31
N GLY A 295 5.55 4.79 3.28
CA GLY A 295 6.06 3.61 2.58
C GLY A 295 6.24 2.43 3.53
N ALA A 296 7.46 1.90 3.62
CA ALA A 296 7.85 0.81 4.52
C ALA A 296 8.31 1.28 5.91
N GLY A 297 8.45 2.60 6.14
CA GLY A 297 8.95 3.17 7.38
C GLY A 297 10.48 3.34 7.44
N PRO A 298 11.01 3.83 8.59
CA PRO A 298 10.28 4.15 9.82
C PRO A 298 9.69 5.58 9.86
N THR A 299 9.83 6.37 8.79
CA THR A 299 9.21 7.71 8.72
C THR A 299 7.70 7.63 8.87
N ILE A 300 7.15 8.57 9.64
CA ILE A 300 5.70 8.79 9.77
C ILE A 300 5.30 9.94 8.85
N LEU A 301 4.23 9.74 8.11
CA LEU A 301 3.57 10.77 7.33
C LEU A 301 2.34 11.24 8.10
N ALA A 302 2.26 12.53 8.40
CA ALA A 302 1.03 13.18 8.85
C ALA A 302 0.56 14.18 7.78
N LEU A 303 -0.73 14.15 7.46
CA LEU A 303 -1.39 15.12 6.61
C LEU A 303 -2.10 16.14 7.49
N ALA A 304 -1.86 17.43 7.25
CA ALA A 304 -2.41 18.49 8.08
C ALA A 304 -2.63 19.78 7.29
N THR A 305 -3.46 20.68 7.82
CA THR A 305 -3.73 22.02 7.26
C THR A 305 -3.11 23.16 8.07
N LYS A 306 -2.81 22.92 9.35
CA LYS A 306 -2.22 23.87 10.31
C LYS A 306 -1.58 23.11 11.48
N ASN A 307 -0.95 23.83 12.40
CA ASN A 307 -0.31 23.31 13.61
C ASN A 307 0.73 22.21 13.33
N PHE A 308 1.50 22.37 12.25
CA PHE A 308 2.44 21.36 11.76
C PHE A 308 3.50 21.00 12.81
N ASP A 309 4.05 22.01 13.48
CA ASP A 309 5.12 21.84 14.45
C ASP A 309 4.61 21.06 15.68
N ASP A 310 3.43 21.39 16.20
CA ASP A 310 2.85 20.72 17.37
C ASP A 310 2.56 19.23 17.09
N ILE A 311 2.00 18.93 15.90
CA ILE A 311 1.76 17.56 15.44
C ILE A 311 3.09 16.80 15.34
N ALA A 312 4.11 17.41 14.75
CA ALA A 312 5.42 16.79 14.60
C ALA A 312 6.09 16.53 15.95
N GLN A 313 6.08 17.51 16.86
CA GLN A 313 6.67 17.40 18.18
C GLN A 313 5.99 16.32 19.02
N ALA A 314 4.67 16.17 18.91
CA ALA A 314 3.94 15.09 19.58
C ALA A 314 4.43 13.70 19.14
N ALA A 315 4.59 13.48 17.83
CA ALA A 315 5.09 12.21 17.29
C ALA A 315 6.56 11.97 17.69
N MET A 316 7.40 13.02 17.65
CA MET A 316 8.81 12.94 18.05
C MET A 316 8.99 12.62 19.53
N ALA A 317 8.13 13.17 20.40
CA ALA A 317 8.14 12.87 21.83
C ALA A 317 7.89 11.38 22.10
N LEU A 318 6.93 10.78 21.39
CA LEU A 318 6.62 9.35 21.51
C LEU A 318 7.76 8.46 21.01
N PHE A 319 8.43 8.83 19.90
CA PHE A 319 9.63 8.12 19.46
C PHE A 319 10.76 8.18 20.50
N LYS A 320 10.93 9.34 21.15
CA LYS A 320 11.92 9.52 22.20
C LYS A 320 11.59 8.70 23.45
N GLU A 321 10.32 8.66 23.85
CA GLU A 321 9.84 7.89 25.00
C GLU A 321 10.00 6.38 24.80
N HIS A 322 9.53 5.85 23.68
CA HIS A 322 9.46 4.40 23.45
C HIS A 322 10.74 3.79 22.85
N GLY A 323 11.54 4.60 22.16
CA GLY A 323 12.72 4.12 21.41
C GLY A 323 14.02 4.85 21.71
N GLY A 324 13.99 5.97 22.43
CA GLY A 324 15.17 6.80 22.67
C GLY A 324 15.78 7.38 21.38
N PHE A 325 15.01 7.44 20.29
CA PHE A 325 15.52 7.88 19.00
C PHE A 325 15.44 9.40 18.86
N ASP A 326 16.54 9.99 18.40
CA ASP A 326 16.51 11.35 17.87
C ASP A 326 15.68 11.37 16.58
N CYS A 327 14.89 12.42 16.42
CA CYS A 327 14.00 12.60 15.28
C CYS A 327 14.15 14.02 14.74
N PHE A 328 13.87 14.19 13.45
CA PHE A 328 13.62 15.49 12.86
C PHE A 328 12.36 15.40 11.99
N TYR A 329 11.77 16.52 11.63
CA TYR A 329 10.66 16.54 10.69
C TYR A 329 10.88 17.55 9.58
N LYS A 330 10.14 17.37 8.49
CA LYS A 330 10.04 18.32 7.39
C LYS A 330 8.57 18.49 7.03
N VAL A 331 8.14 19.74 6.87
CA VAL A 331 6.85 20.07 6.24
C VAL A 331 7.11 20.21 4.75
N LEU A 332 6.43 19.40 3.95
CA LEU A 332 6.67 19.23 2.52
C LEU A 332 5.38 19.50 1.74
N ASP A 333 5.58 20.08 0.56
CA ASP A 333 4.54 20.34 -0.43
C ASP A 333 4.44 19.22 -1.46
N VAL A 334 3.26 19.03 -2.03
CA VAL A 334 3.06 18.11 -3.15
C VAL A 334 3.59 18.74 -4.43
N VAL A 335 4.43 17.99 -5.15
CA VAL A 335 5.09 18.46 -6.38
C VAL A 335 4.37 17.90 -7.60
N THR A 336 3.69 18.73 -8.37
CA THR A 336 2.85 18.28 -9.51
C THR A 336 3.63 17.82 -10.74
N ASP A 337 4.83 18.37 -10.95
CA ASP A 337 5.56 18.18 -12.21
C ASP A 337 6.44 16.92 -12.22
N GLY A 338 6.64 16.33 -11.03
CA GLY A 338 7.48 15.15 -10.85
C GLY A 338 8.95 15.44 -11.14
N SER A 339 9.63 14.48 -11.77
CA SER A 339 11.04 14.62 -12.11
C SER A 339 11.22 15.38 -13.42
N THR A 340 12.21 16.27 -13.44
CA THR A 340 12.53 17.14 -14.58
C THR A 340 13.99 17.03 -14.99
N CYS A 341 14.28 17.37 -16.25
CA CYS A 341 15.63 17.49 -16.79
C CYS A 341 15.74 18.82 -17.54
N HIS A 342 16.50 19.76 -17.00
CA HIS A 342 16.70 21.09 -17.56
C HIS A 342 18.05 21.16 -18.28
N LEU A 343 18.01 21.47 -19.57
CA LEU A 343 19.20 21.76 -20.37
C LEU A 343 19.65 23.20 -20.09
N ASP A 344 20.93 23.36 -19.76
CA ASP A 344 21.64 24.62 -19.53
C ASP A 344 21.29 25.39 -18.24
N LEU A 345 22.28 25.55 -17.35
CA LEU A 345 22.14 26.09 -15.99
C LEU A 345 22.29 27.63 -15.91
N THR A 346 22.11 28.34 -17.02
CA THR A 346 22.31 29.81 -17.09
C THR A 346 21.08 30.63 -16.70
N ARG A 347 19.96 30.00 -16.32
CA ARG A 347 18.83 30.68 -15.68
C ARG A 347 18.69 30.23 -14.23
N PRO A 348 18.77 31.14 -13.23
CA PRO A 348 18.28 30.82 -11.91
C PRO A 348 16.79 30.48 -12.03
N ASP A 349 16.32 29.55 -11.18
CA ASP A 349 14.91 29.18 -11.04
C ASP A 349 14.05 30.45 -11.06
N VAL A 350 13.47 30.76 -12.22
CA VAL A 350 12.34 31.66 -12.28
C VAL A 350 11.22 30.81 -11.73
N THR A 351 10.90 31.02 -10.45
CA THR A 351 9.55 30.80 -9.96
C THR A 351 8.63 31.35 -11.02
N VAL A 352 7.98 30.45 -11.77
CA VAL A 352 6.88 30.83 -12.65
C VAL A 352 5.93 31.58 -11.73
N PRO A 353 5.73 32.91 -11.92
CA PRO A 353 4.78 33.61 -11.10
C PRO A 353 3.46 32.89 -11.30
N HIS A 354 2.78 32.56 -10.21
CA HIS A 354 1.36 32.28 -10.26
C HIS A 354 0.73 33.39 -11.11
N ILE A 355 0.37 33.07 -12.35
CA ILE A 355 -0.61 33.85 -13.07
C ILE A 355 -1.89 33.56 -12.30
N ALA A 356 -2.15 34.43 -11.31
CA ALA A 356 -3.50 34.74 -10.92
C ALA A 356 -4.21 35.06 -12.24
N GLN A 357 -5.11 34.18 -12.66
CA GLN A 357 -6.10 34.52 -13.66
C GLN A 357 -7.03 35.53 -12.99
N THR A 358 -6.58 36.78 -12.93
CA THR A 358 -7.46 37.93 -12.87
C THR A 358 -8.19 37.94 -14.20
N THR A 359 -9.48 37.72 -14.10
CA THR A 359 -10.51 38.10 -15.04
C THR A 359 -10.16 39.43 -15.72
N ASP A 360 -9.88 39.40 -17.03
CA ASP A 360 -10.30 40.50 -17.88
C ASP A 360 -10.70 39.99 -19.26
N LEU A 361 -11.83 40.51 -19.70
CA LEU A 361 -12.60 40.10 -20.86
C LEU A 361 -12.02 40.73 -22.14
N ASN A 362 -12.21 40.02 -23.26
CA ASN A 362 -12.23 40.51 -24.64
C ASN A 362 -10.86 40.76 -25.33
N ALA A 363 -10.40 39.77 -26.09
CA ALA A 363 -10.08 39.89 -27.53
C ALA A 363 -9.24 38.70 -28.04
N HIS A 364 -9.87 37.73 -28.74
CA HIS A 364 -9.45 37.20 -30.06
C HIS A 364 -10.25 35.93 -30.44
N PRO A 365 -10.72 35.78 -31.71
CA PRO A 365 -11.83 34.86 -32.04
C PRO A 365 -11.42 33.45 -32.52
N LEU A 366 -10.20 32.97 -32.23
CA LEU A 366 -9.70 31.69 -32.76
C LEU A 366 -9.28 30.67 -31.69
N PHE A 367 -9.56 30.92 -30.41
CA PHE A 367 -9.18 30.04 -29.29
C PHE A 367 -10.38 29.50 -28.49
N GLN A 368 -11.59 29.58 -29.05
CA GLN A 368 -12.84 29.30 -28.33
C GLN A 368 -13.60 28.05 -28.82
N LEU A 369 -13.00 27.19 -29.65
CA LEU A 369 -13.65 25.94 -30.07
C LEU A 369 -13.21 24.69 -29.28
N ASP A 370 -12.03 24.70 -28.65
CA ASP A 370 -11.45 23.51 -28.00
C ASP A 370 -11.89 23.32 -26.53
N ARG A 371 -12.86 24.10 -26.05
CA ARG A 371 -13.31 24.09 -24.65
C ARG A 371 -14.73 23.57 -24.41
N LEU A 372 -15.43 23.10 -25.44
CA LEU A 372 -16.82 22.65 -25.27
C LEU A 372 -17.05 21.17 -25.54
N VAL A 373 -16.08 20.42 -26.07
CA VAL A 373 -16.32 19.05 -26.51
C VAL A 373 -15.08 18.16 -26.39
N ASN A 374 -15.08 17.21 -25.44
CA ASN A 374 -14.14 16.09 -25.45
C ASN A 374 -14.69 15.00 -26.38
N SER A 375 -14.03 14.75 -27.51
CA SER A 375 -14.34 13.64 -28.43
C SER A 375 -13.31 12.52 -28.31
N THR A 376 -13.73 11.27 -28.15
CA THR A 376 -12.87 10.09 -28.19
C THR A 376 -13.42 9.10 -29.21
N THR A 377 -12.64 8.76 -30.23
CA THR A 377 -13.05 7.81 -31.28
C THR A 377 -12.50 6.41 -30.98
N TYR A 378 -13.41 5.43 -30.95
CA TYR A 378 -13.13 4.01 -30.80
C TYR A 378 -13.41 3.32 -32.14
N THR A 379 -12.45 2.58 -32.66
CA THR A 379 -12.67 1.71 -33.82
C THR A 379 -12.72 0.27 -33.32
N SER A 380 -13.86 -0.39 -33.51
CA SER A 380 -14.05 -1.81 -33.22
C SER A 380 -14.28 -2.56 -34.52
N TYR A 381 -13.99 -3.86 -34.55
CA TYR A 381 -14.20 -4.71 -35.72
C TYR A 381 -15.21 -5.78 -35.36
N ASP A 382 -16.19 -6.03 -36.24
CA ASP A 382 -17.13 -7.13 -36.05
C ASP A 382 -16.51 -8.48 -36.46
N ALA A 383 -17.27 -9.57 -36.26
CA ALA A 383 -16.81 -10.92 -36.57
C ALA A 383 -16.63 -11.18 -38.08
N ALA A 384 -17.14 -10.31 -38.95
CA ALA A 384 -16.95 -10.35 -40.40
C ALA A 384 -15.76 -9.50 -40.86
N GLY A 385 -15.13 -8.72 -39.97
CA GLY A 385 -13.99 -7.86 -40.25
C GLY A 385 -14.36 -6.44 -40.63
N ASP A 386 -15.64 -6.07 -40.53
CA ASP A 386 -16.11 -4.72 -40.84
C ASP A 386 -15.83 -3.78 -39.66
N ALA A 387 -15.21 -2.63 -39.95
CA ALA A 387 -14.84 -1.64 -38.95
C ALA A 387 -16.04 -0.77 -38.58
N ILE A 388 -16.38 -0.73 -37.29
CA ILE A 388 -17.38 0.15 -36.69
C ILE A 388 -16.64 1.24 -35.93
N GLN A 389 -16.77 2.49 -36.39
CA GLN A 389 -16.17 3.66 -35.77
C GLN A 389 -17.21 4.36 -34.89
N GLN A 390 -16.90 4.44 -33.59
CA GLN A 390 -17.74 5.06 -32.58
C GLN A 390 -17.03 6.28 -32.02
N THR A 391 -17.52 7.48 -32.32
CA THR A 391 -17.00 8.73 -31.74
C THR A 391 -17.87 9.14 -30.56
N ILE A 392 -17.32 9.04 -29.35
CA ILE A 392 -17.98 9.48 -28.11
C ILE A 392 -17.70 10.95 -27.91
N ILE A 393 -18.75 11.76 -28.07
CA ILE A 393 -18.75 13.19 -27.85
C ILE A 393 -19.55 13.47 -26.56
N ARG A 394 -18.90 14.03 -25.54
CA ARG A 394 -19.60 14.38 -24.28
C ARG A 394 -20.38 15.67 -24.45
N ASP A 395 -21.62 15.57 -24.92
CA ASP A 395 -22.59 16.67 -24.91
C ASP A 395 -23.60 16.56 -23.74
N ASN A 396 -24.20 17.67 -23.33
CA ASN A 396 -25.16 17.74 -22.21
C ASN A 396 -26.64 17.76 -22.70
N CYS A 397 -26.92 17.28 -23.92
CA CYS A 397 -28.26 17.23 -24.49
C CYS A 397 -29.11 16.08 -23.90
N THR A 398 -30.43 16.16 -24.02
CA THR A 398 -31.38 15.14 -23.52
C THR A 398 -31.55 13.97 -24.50
N GLU A 399 -32.20 12.87 -24.08
CA GLU A 399 -32.53 11.75 -24.98
C GLU A 399 -33.32 12.22 -26.21
N GLY A 400 -32.93 11.74 -27.40
CA GLY A 400 -33.54 12.11 -28.68
C GLY A 400 -33.01 13.42 -29.30
N THR A 401 -32.01 14.06 -28.69
CA THR A 401 -31.35 15.26 -29.21
C THR A 401 -29.82 15.12 -29.18
N TYR A 402 -29.14 15.83 -30.09
CA TYR A 402 -27.68 15.92 -30.16
C TYR A 402 -27.21 17.37 -30.34
N CYS A 403 -25.98 17.67 -29.97
CA CYS A 403 -25.43 19.03 -30.10
C CYS A 403 -24.94 19.28 -31.53
N ASP A 404 -25.45 20.33 -32.16
CA ASP A 404 -24.93 20.80 -33.45
C ASP A 404 -23.56 21.46 -33.27
N LEU A 405 -22.51 20.76 -33.74
CA LEU A 405 -21.11 21.20 -33.63
C LEU A 405 -20.71 22.19 -34.73
N ASP A 406 -21.44 22.20 -35.85
CA ASP A 406 -21.19 23.12 -36.97
C ASP A 406 -22.04 24.40 -36.87
N GLY A 407 -22.97 24.44 -35.92
CA GLY A 407 -23.90 25.54 -35.65
C GLY A 407 -23.72 26.22 -34.28
N PRO A 408 -24.77 26.82 -33.71
CA PRO A 408 -24.68 27.62 -32.49
C PRO A 408 -24.54 26.81 -31.18
N PHE A 409 -24.04 25.56 -31.22
CA PHE A 409 -23.97 24.64 -30.08
C PHE A 409 -25.32 24.41 -29.38
N THR A 410 -26.39 24.28 -30.17
CA THR A 410 -27.75 24.01 -29.67
C THR A 410 -28.12 22.54 -29.82
N CYS A 411 -28.86 21.99 -28.86
CA CYS A 411 -29.41 20.65 -28.98
C CYS A 411 -30.51 20.62 -30.05
N ILE A 412 -30.35 19.78 -31.07
CA ILE A 412 -31.29 19.58 -32.17
C ILE A 412 -31.73 18.11 -32.22
N ASP A 413 -32.88 17.85 -32.86
CA ASP A 413 -33.49 16.52 -32.89
C ASP A 413 -32.62 15.50 -33.64
N SER A 414 -32.48 14.30 -33.07
CA SER A 414 -31.78 13.18 -33.70
C SER A 414 -32.48 12.74 -35.00
N LYS A 415 -31.68 12.37 -35.98
CA LYS A 415 -32.08 12.05 -37.36
C LYS A 415 -32.68 10.64 -37.47
N PRO A 416 -33.66 10.42 -38.37
CA PRO A 416 -34.23 9.10 -38.63
C PRO A 416 -33.24 8.17 -39.34
N LEU A 417 -33.55 6.86 -39.34
CA LEU A 417 -32.81 5.85 -40.07
C LEU A 417 -32.59 6.26 -41.54
N GLN A 418 -31.45 5.87 -42.11
CA GLN A 418 -31.00 6.24 -43.46
C GLN A 418 -30.59 7.70 -43.68
N SER A 419 -30.64 8.55 -42.65
CA SER A 419 -30.09 9.90 -42.72
C SER A 419 -28.57 9.90 -42.62
N SER A 420 -27.91 10.89 -43.22
CA SER A 420 -26.47 11.05 -43.09
C SER A 420 -26.07 11.48 -41.69
N CYS A 421 -25.07 10.83 -41.10
CA CYS A 421 -24.57 11.06 -39.75
C CYS A 421 -23.05 11.04 -39.72
N GLN A 422 -22.45 11.72 -38.73
CA GLN A 422 -21.01 11.65 -38.44
C GLN A 422 -20.72 11.06 -37.05
N GLN A 423 -21.72 10.97 -36.19
CA GLN A 423 -21.61 10.42 -34.84
C GLN A 423 -22.86 9.59 -34.48
N ASP A 424 -22.70 8.65 -33.55
CA ASP A 424 -23.78 7.73 -33.15
C ASP A 424 -25.04 8.44 -32.66
N ARG A 425 -24.88 9.49 -31.86
CA ARG A 425 -25.98 10.22 -31.22
C ARG A 425 -26.77 11.12 -32.18
N GLU A 426 -26.25 11.38 -33.39
CA GLU A 426 -27.01 12.03 -34.45
C GLU A 426 -28.19 11.17 -34.91
N CYS A 427 -28.18 9.87 -34.65
CA CYS A 427 -29.21 8.95 -35.10
C CYS A 427 -30.20 8.62 -33.99
N LEU A 428 -31.49 8.53 -34.31
CA LEU A 428 -32.54 8.02 -33.41
C LEU A 428 -32.25 6.61 -32.89
N SER A 429 -31.48 5.81 -33.64
CA SER A 429 -31.00 4.49 -33.26
C SER A 429 -29.75 4.51 -32.36
N ASN A 430 -29.17 5.68 -32.10
CA ASN A 430 -27.86 5.87 -31.47
C ASN A 430 -26.73 5.09 -32.18
N THR A 431 -26.82 4.89 -33.50
CA THR A 431 -25.78 4.18 -34.25
C THR A 431 -25.61 4.77 -35.64
N CYS A 432 -24.38 5.22 -35.90
CA CYS A 432 -23.94 5.69 -37.21
C CYS A 432 -23.06 4.62 -37.87
N SER A 433 -23.36 4.27 -39.12
CA SER A 433 -22.55 3.32 -39.90
C SER A 433 -21.27 3.97 -40.41
N TYR A 434 -20.26 3.17 -40.76
CA TYR A 434 -19.04 3.62 -41.45
C TYR A 434 -19.32 4.32 -42.80
N ASN A 435 -20.47 4.06 -43.42
CA ASN A 435 -20.89 4.77 -44.63
C ASN A 435 -21.58 6.11 -44.34
N ASP A 436 -21.41 6.68 -43.14
CA ASP A 436 -22.00 7.94 -42.68
C ASP A 436 -23.53 7.95 -42.74
N VAL A 437 -24.18 6.82 -42.39
CA VAL A 437 -25.65 6.66 -42.45
C VAL A 437 -26.20 6.05 -41.16
N CYS A 438 -27.32 6.58 -40.68
CA CYS A 438 -28.02 6.07 -39.49
C CYS A 438 -28.59 4.67 -39.72
N ILE A 439 -28.13 3.71 -38.94
CA ILE A 439 -28.53 2.29 -39.01
C ILE A 439 -29.08 1.81 -37.67
N THR A 440 -29.84 0.72 -37.66
CA THR A 440 -30.10 0.00 -36.42
C THR A 440 -28.84 -0.74 -36.00
N GLY A 441 -28.24 -0.35 -34.86
CA GLY A 441 -27.05 -1.00 -34.33
C GLY A 441 -27.27 -2.48 -33.98
N PRO A 442 -26.18 -3.27 -33.87
CA PRO A 442 -26.28 -4.68 -33.50
C PRO A 442 -26.89 -4.80 -32.09
N ASP A 443 -27.94 -5.63 -31.96
CA ASP A 443 -28.71 -5.86 -30.74
C ASP A 443 -27.82 -6.28 -29.55
N VAL A 444 -27.31 -5.32 -28.76
CA VAL A 444 -26.69 -5.61 -27.47
C VAL A 444 -27.54 -5.01 -26.37
N PHE A 445 -28.55 -5.79 -25.96
CA PHE A 445 -28.92 -6.17 -24.59
C PHE A 445 -30.23 -6.94 -24.72
N ARG A 446 -30.17 -8.28 -24.81
CA ARG A 446 -31.39 -9.08 -24.64
C ARG A 446 -31.91 -8.81 -23.23
N LYS A 447 -33.03 -8.09 -23.11
CA LYS A 447 -33.82 -8.07 -21.88
C LYS A 447 -34.06 -9.53 -21.48
N ILE A 448 -33.48 -9.94 -20.35
CA ILE A 448 -33.70 -11.27 -19.79
C ILE A 448 -35.20 -11.39 -19.54
N LYS A 449 -35.86 -12.33 -20.22
CA LYS A 449 -37.30 -12.54 -20.08
C LYS A 449 -37.62 -12.81 -18.60
N ALA A 450 -38.65 -12.17 -18.07
CA ALA A 450 -38.99 -12.21 -16.65
C ALA A 450 -39.11 -13.63 -16.05
N TRP A 451 -39.51 -14.61 -16.86
CA TRP A 451 -39.58 -16.01 -16.41
C TRP A 451 -38.21 -16.59 -16.03
N LEU A 452 -37.11 -16.13 -16.65
CA LEU A 452 -35.77 -16.62 -16.34
C LEU A 452 -35.32 -16.16 -14.95
N TRP A 453 -35.73 -14.96 -14.52
CA TRP A 453 -35.55 -14.50 -13.14
C TRP A 453 -36.33 -15.36 -12.15
N GLY A 454 -37.54 -15.81 -12.53
CA GLY A 454 -38.32 -16.76 -11.75
C GLY A 454 -37.63 -18.11 -11.57
N VAL A 455 -37.00 -18.64 -12.63
CA VAL A 455 -36.22 -19.90 -12.57
C VAL A 455 -35.00 -19.77 -11.66
N LEU A 456 -34.25 -18.66 -11.80
CA LEU A 456 -33.08 -18.38 -10.96
C LEU A 456 -33.47 -18.27 -9.48
N GLY A 457 -34.57 -17.58 -9.18
CA GLY A 457 -35.11 -17.50 -7.82
C GLY A 457 -35.50 -18.86 -7.24
N ALA A 458 -36.17 -19.71 -8.03
CA ALA A 458 -36.56 -21.05 -7.60
C ALA A 458 -35.34 -21.95 -7.30
N CYS A 459 -34.29 -21.89 -8.13
CA CYS A 459 -33.05 -22.65 -7.91
C CYS A 459 -32.36 -22.26 -6.60
N VAL A 460 -32.30 -20.96 -6.27
CA VAL A 460 -31.70 -20.48 -5.02
C VAL A 460 -32.49 -20.97 -3.81
N ILE A 461 -33.82 -20.92 -3.85
CA ILE A 461 -34.67 -21.40 -2.75
C ILE A 461 -34.48 -22.90 -2.52
N ILE A 462 -34.46 -23.71 -3.58
CA ILE A 462 -34.22 -25.16 -3.49
C ILE A 462 -32.84 -25.44 -2.88
N PHE A 463 -31.81 -24.71 -3.30
CA PHE A 463 -30.46 -24.87 -2.77
C PHE A 463 -30.39 -24.53 -1.27
N VAL A 464 -31.01 -23.43 -0.84
CA VAL A 464 -31.05 -23.05 0.58
C VAL A 464 -31.80 -24.09 1.41
N CYS A 465 -32.96 -24.58 0.95
CA CYS A 465 -33.71 -25.64 1.64
C CYS A 465 -32.90 -26.94 1.74
N PHE A 466 -32.16 -27.30 0.69
CA PHE A 466 -31.29 -28.47 0.67
C PHE A 466 -30.16 -28.36 1.70
N ILE A 467 -29.47 -27.22 1.77
CA ILE A 467 -28.41 -26.97 2.75
C ILE A 467 -28.95 -26.99 4.18
N LEU A 468 -30.10 -26.35 4.43
CA LEU A 468 -30.74 -26.38 5.75
C LEU A 468 -31.15 -27.80 6.16
N GLY A 469 -31.62 -28.62 5.22
CA GLY A 469 -31.92 -30.04 5.45
C GLY A 469 -30.67 -30.83 5.86
N ILE A 470 -29.55 -30.65 5.16
CA ILE A 470 -28.26 -31.29 5.50
C ILE A 470 -27.81 -30.87 6.90
N LEU A 471 -27.84 -29.57 7.21
CA LEU A 471 -27.44 -29.06 8.52
C LEU A 471 -28.33 -29.63 9.64
N TRP A 472 -29.64 -29.74 9.41
CA TRP A 472 -30.55 -30.35 10.38
C TRP A 472 -30.27 -31.83 10.62
N VAL A 473 -29.97 -32.59 9.56
CA VAL A 473 -29.58 -34.02 9.67
C VAL A 473 -28.26 -34.17 10.43
N LEU A 474 -27.25 -33.36 10.09
CA LEU A 474 -25.96 -33.37 10.78
C LEU A 474 -26.11 -33.02 12.26
N HIS A 475 -26.89 -32.00 12.58
CA HIS A 475 -27.16 -31.60 13.95
C HIS A 475 -27.89 -32.71 14.74
N ARG A 476 -28.89 -33.37 14.13
CA ARG A 476 -29.62 -34.47 14.78
C ARG A 476 -28.78 -35.73 14.93
N TYR A 477 -27.89 -36.02 13.98
CA TYR A 477 -26.91 -37.10 14.08
C TYR A 477 -25.90 -36.84 15.20
N GLN A 478 -25.35 -35.63 15.27
CA GLN A 478 -24.39 -35.23 16.30
C GLN A 478 -25.03 -35.25 17.68
N SER A 479 -26.25 -34.72 17.81
CA SER A 479 -27.02 -34.78 19.05
C SER A 479 -27.24 -36.23 19.53
N ARG A 480 -27.63 -37.16 18.64
CA ARG A 480 -27.77 -38.58 19.00
C ARG A 480 -26.46 -39.19 19.49
N LYS A 481 -25.34 -38.89 18.81
CA LYS A 481 -24.02 -39.41 19.19
C LYS A 481 -23.55 -38.85 20.54
N GLU A 482 -23.88 -37.61 20.86
CA GLU A 482 -23.62 -37.03 22.18
C GLU A 482 -24.50 -37.67 23.26
N HIS A 483 -25.78 -37.94 22.99
CA HIS A 483 -26.65 -38.68 23.92
C HIS A 483 -26.13 -40.10 24.20
N GLU A 484 -25.60 -40.80 23.20
CA GLU A 484 -24.98 -42.12 23.37
C GLU A 484 -23.72 -42.05 24.26
N LYS A 485 -22.88 -41.03 24.07
CA LYS A 485 -21.71 -40.78 24.94
C LYS A 485 -22.12 -40.48 26.38
N ILE A 486 -23.15 -39.66 26.57
CA ILE A 486 -23.70 -39.33 27.89
C ILE A 486 -24.25 -40.59 28.57
N SER A 487 -25.04 -41.41 27.86
CA SER A 487 -25.56 -42.66 28.43
C SER A 487 -24.45 -43.64 28.82
N LYS A 488 -23.36 -43.69 28.03
CA LYS A 488 -22.21 -44.54 28.34
C LYS A 488 -21.43 -44.03 29.54
N PHE A 489 -21.20 -42.72 29.62
CA PHE A 489 -20.52 -42.08 30.76
C PHE A 489 -21.27 -42.30 32.09
N PHE A 490 -22.60 -42.20 32.08
CA PHE A 490 -23.41 -42.45 33.29
C PHE A 490 -23.55 -43.95 33.61
N GLY A 491 -23.63 -44.82 32.61
CA GLY A 491 -23.63 -46.28 32.80
C GLY A 491 -22.34 -46.80 33.41
N ASP A 492 -21.19 -46.35 32.89
CA ASP A 492 -19.87 -46.72 33.42
C ASP A 492 -19.71 -46.26 34.89
N ASN A 493 -20.21 -45.07 35.24
CA ASN A 493 -20.18 -44.56 36.62
C ASN A 493 -21.06 -45.35 37.60
N GLU A 494 -22.24 -45.83 37.19
CA GLU A 494 -23.06 -46.72 38.02
C GLU A 494 -22.39 -48.08 38.26
N GLU A 495 -21.66 -48.58 37.26
CA GLU A 495 -20.89 -49.82 37.38
C GLU A 495 -19.71 -49.63 38.36
N PHE A 496 -18.98 -48.51 38.26
CA PHE A 496 -17.93 -48.14 39.23
C PHE A 496 -18.47 -47.97 40.66
N ALA A 497 -19.66 -47.40 40.85
CA ALA A 497 -20.29 -47.27 42.15
C ALA A 497 -20.66 -48.65 42.76
N LYS A 498 -21.12 -49.59 41.93
CA LYS A 498 -21.36 -50.99 42.35
C LYS A 498 -20.06 -51.70 42.77
N TYR A 499 -18.97 -51.52 42.03
CA TYR A 499 -17.67 -52.10 42.40
C TYR A 499 -17.08 -51.48 43.67
N ALA A 500 -17.27 -50.18 43.90
CA ALA A 500 -16.86 -49.51 45.13
C ALA A 500 -17.64 -50.02 46.36
N MET A 501 -18.95 -50.25 46.23
CA MET A 501 -19.79 -50.79 47.30
C MET A 501 -19.60 -52.30 47.54
N MET A 502 -19.06 -53.05 46.57
CA MET A 502 -18.66 -54.44 46.78
C MET A 502 -17.36 -54.56 47.61
N ASN A 503 -16.49 -53.55 47.60
CA ASN A 503 -15.23 -53.55 48.35
C ASN A 503 -15.37 -53.10 49.82
N GLU A 504 -16.50 -52.51 50.22
CA GLU A 504 -16.73 -52.07 51.61
C GLU A 504 -17.32 -53.15 52.53
N ASN A 505 -17.73 -54.31 51.99
CA ASN A 505 -18.34 -55.39 52.79
C ASN A 505 -17.32 -56.34 53.47
N ASP A 506 -16.01 -56.15 53.29
CA ASP A 506 -14.98 -57.09 53.79
C ASP A 506 -14.16 -56.60 55.00
N SER A 507 -14.55 -55.52 55.69
CA SER A 507 -13.83 -55.10 56.91
C SER A 507 -14.68 -54.40 57.96
N ALA A 508 -15.66 -55.11 58.51
CA ALA A 508 -16.24 -54.80 59.80
C ALA A 508 -15.62 -55.68 60.91
N SER A 509 -14.56 -55.18 61.59
CA SER A 509 -14.27 -55.58 62.98
C SER A 509 -13.26 -54.66 63.70
N SER A 510 -13.70 -54.19 64.88
CA SER A 510 -12.97 -53.75 66.09
C SER A 510 -12.20 -52.40 66.13
N PHE A 511 -12.71 -51.54 67.02
CA PHE A 511 -12.05 -50.49 67.83
C PHE A 511 -10.69 -50.96 68.44
N THR A 512 -9.68 -50.16 68.82
CA THR A 512 -9.64 -48.95 69.69
C THR A 512 -8.20 -48.36 69.73
N GLU A 513 -8.10 -47.07 70.10
CA GLU A 513 -7.00 -46.32 70.75
C GLU A 513 -5.68 -45.97 70.02
N ILE A 514 -5.27 -44.71 70.24
CA ILE A 514 -4.21 -43.93 69.59
C ILE A 514 -3.00 -43.83 70.53
N ASP A 515 -1.80 -44.15 70.04
CA ASP A 515 -0.50 -43.88 70.72
C ASP A 515 0.22 -42.68 70.05
N PRO A 516 0.71 -41.65 70.77
CA PRO A 516 1.22 -40.42 70.16
C PRO A 516 2.68 -40.43 69.67
N ASN A 517 3.40 -41.55 69.64
CA ASN A 517 4.84 -41.54 69.29
C ASN A 517 5.23 -42.61 68.25
N MET A 518 5.12 -42.30 66.95
CA MET A 518 5.90 -42.98 65.91
C MET A 518 6.10 -42.13 64.64
N PRO A 519 7.24 -42.25 63.93
CA PRO A 519 7.65 -41.31 62.90
C PRO A 519 7.00 -41.60 61.54
N LEU A 520 6.82 -40.51 60.78
CA LEU A 520 6.29 -40.48 59.41
C LEU A 520 7.09 -41.39 58.46
N THR A 521 6.46 -42.45 57.95
CA THR A 521 6.80 -43.02 56.63
C THR A 521 5.56 -43.52 55.90
N ASP A 522 5.33 -42.89 54.75
CA ASP A 522 4.73 -43.36 53.49
C ASP A 522 3.31 -43.95 53.47
N GLY A 523 2.44 -43.35 52.65
CA GLY A 523 1.07 -43.82 52.50
C GLY A 523 0.09 -42.92 51.72
N ARG A 524 0.38 -42.67 50.44
CA ARG A 524 -0.57 -42.39 49.34
C ARG A 524 -1.43 -41.11 49.39
N ASN A 525 -1.00 -40.16 48.56
CA ASN A 525 -1.86 -39.17 47.90
C ASN A 525 -2.89 -39.86 46.97
N SER A 526 -4.15 -39.44 47.03
CA SER A 526 -5.11 -39.58 45.93
C SER A 526 -5.78 -38.24 45.65
N VAL A 527 -5.05 -37.36 44.95
CA VAL A 527 -5.64 -36.21 44.26
C VAL A 527 -6.19 -36.73 42.93
N VAL A 528 -7.51 -36.75 42.82
CA VAL A 528 -8.24 -37.08 41.58
C VAL A 528 -8.04 -35.94 40.58
N TYR A 529 -7.32 -36.19 39.49
CA TYR A 529 -7.32 -35.33 38.31
C TYR A 529 -8.44 -35.78 37.37
N LEU A 530 -9.44 -34.92 37.18
CA LEU A 530 -10.36 -35.00 36.04
C LEU A 530 -9.61 -34.53 34.79
N THR A 531 -9.20 -35.46 33.92
CA THR A 531 -8.64 -35.14 32.61
C THR A 531 -9.66 -35.39 31.52
N THR A 532 -9.95 -34.36 30.74
CA THR A 532 -10.57 -34.48 29.41
C THR A 532 -9.53 -35.00 28.39
N PRO A 533 -9.94 -35.67 27.29
CA PRO A 533 -9.05 -36.56 26.52
C PRO A 533 -7.99 -35.91 25.62
N ASP A 534 -7.93 -34.57 25.50
CA ASP A 534 -7.12 -33.92 24.46
C ASP A 534 -5.69 -33.54 24.86
N TYR A 535 -5.24 -33.86 26.07
CA TYR A 535 -3.88 -33.51 26.53
C TYR A 535 -2.76 -34.35 25.89
N LEU A 536 -3.05 -35.56 25.39
CA LEU A 536 -2.02 -36.47 24.88
C LEU A 536 -1.49 -36.12 23.46
N LYS A 537 -2.14 -35.19 22.74
CA LYS A 537 -1.78 -34.85 21.36
C LYS A 537 -0.80 -33.68 21.23
N SER A 538 -0.57 -32.92 22.31
CA SER A 538 0.37 -31.78 22.32
C SER A 538 1.81 -32.17 22.67
N GLN A 539 2.05 -33.35 23.26
CA GLN A 539 3.38 -33.75 23.73
C GLN A 539 4.29 -34.39 22.66
N SER A 540 3.79 -34.69 21.46
CA SER A 540 4.56 -35.38 20.42
C SER A 540 5.31 -34.48 19.42
N LEU A 541 5.36 -33.15 19.63
CA LEU A 541 6.00 -32.22 18.68
C LEU A 541 7.22 -31.45 19.23
N SER A 542 7.55 -31.54 20.52
CA SER A 542 8.57 -30.66 21.13
C SER A 542 9.95 -31.27 21.37
N ASN A 543 10.24 -32.53 21.02
CA ASN A 543 11.56 -33.11 21.29
C ASN A 543 12.26 -33.67 20.05
N LYS A 544 13.06 -32.81 19.38
CA LYS A 544 14.23 -33.22 18.59
C LYS A 544 15.29 -32.09 18.55
N LYS A 545 16.19 -32.05 19.54
CA LYS A 545 17.66 -32.21 19.36
C LYS A 545 18.42 -31.93 20.67
N SER A 546 19.48 -32.72 20.80
CA SER A 546 20.36 -32.92 21.95
C SER A 546 21.60 -31.99 21.95
N SER A 547 22.37 -32.08 23.04
CA SER A 547 23.72 -31.56 23.36
C SER A 547 23.76 -30.17 24.03
N THR A 548 24.44 -29.93 25.16
CA THR A 548 25.50 -30.66 25.85
C THR A 548 25.61 -30.21 27.32
N THR A 549 26.19 -31.08 28.14
CA THR A 549 26.52 -31.04 29.58
C THR A 549 27.40 -29.86 30.03
N ALA A 550 27.16 -29.28 31.22
CA ALA A 550 28.16 -29.01 32.27
C ALA A 550 27.53 -28.41 33.55
N LEU A 551 27.97 -28.91 34.70
CA LEU A 551 27.64 -28.50 36.07
C LEU A 551 28.12 -27.06 36.37
N ASN A 552 27.42 -26.32 37.26
CA ASN A 552 27.97 -26.02 38.59
C ASN A 552 26.96 -25.40 39.56
N THR A 553 26.92 -25.99 40.74
CA THR A 553 26.45 -25.47 42.02
C THR A 553 27.23 -24.23 42.47
N GLN A 554 26.57 -23.22 43.03
CA GLN A 554 27.03 -22.57 44.27
C GLN A 554 25.86 -22.04 45.12
N ARG A 555 25.91 -22.42 46.40
CA ARG A 555 25.14 -21.92 47.54
C ARG A 555 25.53 -20.47 47.85
N SER A 556 24.59 -19.69 48.39
CA SER A 556 24.83 -19.04 49.69
C SER A 556 23.52 -18.83 50.44
N ASN A 557 23.58 -19.19 51.72
CA ASN A 557 22.58 -18.95 52.75
C ASN A 557 22.52 -17.45 53.07
N ASN A 558 21.37 -16.96 53.54
CA ASN A 558 21.29 -16.42 54.90
C ASN A 558 19.83 -16.21 55.36
N ASN A 559 19.53 -16.84 56.50
CA ASN A 559 18.40 -16.55 57.37
C ASN A 559 18.52 -15.15 57.97
N SER A 560 17.39 -14.44 58.11
CA SER A 560 17.12 -13.68 59.32
C SER A 560 15.61 -13.55 59.56
N THR A 561 15.26 -13.60 60.83
CA THR A 561 13.99 -13.96 61.45
C THR A 561 13.16 -12.76 61.92
N SER A 562 11.83 -12.99 62.04
CA SER A 562 10.85 -12.31 62.92
C SER A 562 10.40 -10.90 62.46
N ARG A 563 9.13 -10.47 62.54
CA ARG A 563 8.06 -10.70 63.53
C ARG A 563 6.64 -10.59 62.94
N PHE A 564 5.70 -11.25 63.62
CA PHE A 564 4.23 -11.11 63.56
C PHE A 564 3.72 -9.67 63.73
N SER A 565 2.63 -9.31 63.03
CA SER A 565 1.35 -8.86 63.64
C SER A 565 0.25 -8.64 62.59
N THR A 566 -0.93 -9.16 62.92
CA THR A 566 -2.25 -9.05 62.29
C THR A 566 -2.85 -7.64 62.43
N HIS A 567 -3.62 -7.16 61.44
CA HIS A 567 -4.98 -6.62 61.60
C HIS A 567 -5.59 -6.09 60.28
N THR A 568 -6.87 -6.39 60.11
CA THR A 568 -7.81 -6.07 59.01
C THR A 568 -8.24 -4.59 58.92
N PRO A 569 -8.79 -4.13 57.78
CA PRO A 569 -9.07 -2.72 57.49
C PRO A 569 -10.54 -2.30 57.74
N PRO A 570 -10.82 -0.98 57.83
CA PRO A 570 -12.13 -0.44 57.47
C PRO A 570 -12.00 0.89 56.65
N PRO A 571 -13.07 1.62 56.28
CA PRO A 571 -13.63 1.60 54.93
C PRO A 571 -13.69 2.98 54.23
N LEU A 572 -14.09 2.96 52.96
CA LEU A 572 -14.41 4.10 52.08
C LEU A 572 -15.48 5.06 52.66
N PRO A 573 -15.42 6.37 52.35
CA PRO A 573 -16.59 7.24 52.32
C PRO A 573 -17.04 7.60 50.89
N ARG A 574 -18.36 7.79 50.79
CA ARG A 574 -19.16 8.11 49.60
C ARG A 574 -19.03 9.58 49.15
N ALA A 575 -19.38 9.74 47.87
CA ALA A 575 -19.76 10.92 47.10
C ALA A 575 -20.34 12.14 47.84
N ASN A 576 -20.01 13.32 47.30
CA ASN A 576 -20.92 14.46 47.15
C ASN A 576 -20.53 15.24 45.89
N THR A 577 -21.56 15.58 45.09
CA THR A 577 -21.55 16.52 43.96
C THR A 577 -21.78 17.97 44.47
N PRO A 578 -21.98 18.98 43.60
CA PRO A 578 -21.02 20.08 43.35
C PRO A 578 -21.49 21.43 43.93
N ASP A 579 -20.63 22.45 43.91
CA ASP A 579 -20.99 23.84 43.61
C ASP A 579 -19.72 24.74 43.56
N PHE A 580 -19.74 25.66 42.58
CA PHE A 580 -18.77 26.69 42.16
C PHE A 580 -17.71 26.35 41.11
#